data_AF-A0A258ER09-F1
#
_entry.id   AF-A0A258ER09-F1
#
_cell.length_a   1.000
_cell.length_b   1.000
_cell.length_c   1.000
_cell.angle_alpha   90.00
_cell.angle_beta   90.00
_cell.angle_gamma   90.00
#
_symmetry.space_group_name_H-M   'P 1'
#
loop_
_entity.id
_entity.type
_entity.pdbx_description
1 polymer ?
#
loop_
_entity_poly.entity_id
_entity_poly.type
_entity_poly.pdbx_seq_one_letter_code
_entity_poly.pdbx_strand_id
1 'polypeptide(L)'
;MSKFLKIISLFLILLVGGCVEQISFPLERTDRERLIVSGMITDLAGPHTVFLSETTSNARQPLLADEERKIYTLNDLPRPVQGASVALFSEETGFVGNYFEIKPGEYQLNGRVAFPGQRYFLQIFVGNRSYRSTSQLMPESIGSDALSFEFTQTRVGNNPEVDAAVIYSDVTLPDSNEDFYLRWMVDEAFYWQLTFFPNPF
;
A
#
# COMPACT_ATOMS: atom_id res chain seq x y z
N MET A 1 -53.00 14.84 -32.86
CA MET A 1 -51.97 13.80 -33.11
C MET A 1 -50.59 14.34 -33.52
N SER A 2 -50.45 15.40 -34.33
CA SER A 2 -49.13 15.85 -34.83
C SER A 2 -48.18 16.45 -33.77
N LYS A 3 -48.70 17.02 -32.68
CA LYS A 3 -47.86 17.63 -31.61
C LYS A 3 -47.18 16.59 -30.71
N PHE A 4 -47.86 15.47 -30.41
CA PHE A 4 -47.32 14.40 -29.57
C PHE A 4 -46.21 13.63 -30.29
N LEU A 5 -46.36 13.39 -31.59
CA LEU A 5 -45.33 12.73 -32.42
C LEU A 5 -44.05 13.57 -32.51
N LYS A 6 -44.16 14.90 -32.54
CA LYS A 6 -43.00 15.82 -32.52
C LYS A 6 -42.25 15.80 -31.20
N ILE A 7 -42.95 15.65 -30.07
CA ILE A 7 -42.34 15.55 -28.74
C ILE A 7 -41.61 14.22 -28.58
N ILE A 8 -42.20 13.10 -29.03
CA ILE A 8 -41.54 11.79 -29.02
C ILE A 8 -40.29 11.81 -29.92
N SER A 9 -40.39 12.42 -31.11
CA SER A 9 -39.24 12.55 -32.02
C SER A 9 -38.12 13.40 -31.42
N LEU A 10 -38.44 14.48 -30.70
CA LEU A 10 -37.45 15.32 -30.02
C LEU A 10 -36.78 14.59 -28.85
N PHE A 11 -37.56 13.81 -28.09
CA PHE A 11 -37.05 13.02 -26.97
C PHE A 11 -36.15 11.87 -27.45
N LEU A 12 -36.48 11.24 -28.58
CA LEU A 12 -35.67 10.19 -29.19
C LEU A 12 -34.31 10.73 -29.68
N ILE A 13 -34.26 11.97 -30.19
CA ILE A 13 -33.01 12.62 -30.60
C ILE A 13 -32.10 12.93 -29.41
N LEU A 14 -32.67 13.29 -28.25
CA LEU A 14 -31.90 13.54 -27.02
C LEU A 14 -31.25 12.28 -26.45
N LEU A 15 -31.81 11.09 -26.69
CA LEU A 15 -31.29 9.82 -26.16
C LEU A 15 -30.06 9.30 -26.94
N VAL A 16 -29.80 9.78 -28.15
CA VAL A 16 -28.68 9.29 -29.01
C VAL A 16 -27.37 10.06 -28.82
N GLY A 17 -27.39 11.16 -28.06
CA GLY A 17 -26.21 12.03 -27.86
C GLY A 17 -25.28 11.64 -26.70
N GLY A 18 -25.59 10.56 -25.98
CA GLY A 18 -24.91 10.17 -24.73
C GLY A 18 -23.69 9.26 -24.90
N CYS A 19 -23.11 9.13 -26.11
CA CYS A 19 -21.89 8.35 -26.31
C CYS A 19 -20.72 9.04 -25.63
N VAL A 20 -20.43 8.65 -24.39
CA VAL A 20 -19.19 9.03 -23.70
C VAL A 20 -18.06 8.23 -24.36
N GLU A 21 -17.15 8.94 -25.02
CA GLU A 21 -15.99 8.35 -25.65
C GLU A 21 -15.08 7.75 -24.55
N GLN A 22 -14.79 6.45 -24.65
CA GLN A 22 -13.93 5.78 -23.68
C GLN A 22 -12.50 6.31 -23.86
N ILE A 23 -11.99 7.01 -22.85
CA ILE A 23 -10.59 7.40 -22.80
C ILE A 23 -9.77 6.12 -22.60
N SER A 24 -9.13 5.64 -23.67
CA SER A 24 -8.18 4.53 -23.60
C SER A 24 -6.75 5.06 -23.73
N PHE A 25 -5.91 4.76 -22.75
CA PHE A 25 -4.49 5.03 -22.83
C PHE A 25 -3.77 3.80 -23.41
N PRO A 26 -3.00 3.93 -24.50
CA PRO A 26 -2.19 2.82 -24.99
C PRO A 26 -1.12 2.50 -23.94
N LEU A 27 -1.09 1.24 -23.49
CA LEU A 27 -0.06 0.75 -22.58
C LEU A 27 1.16 0.34 -23.39
N GLU A 28 2.33 0.89 -23.06
CA GLU A 28 3.59 0.38 -23.59
C GLU A 28 3.88 -1.00 -22.97
N ARG A 29 3.64 -2.06 -23.75
CA ARG A 29 3.87 -3.43 -23.32
C ARG A 29 5.20 -3.92 -23.87
N THR A 30 6.01 -4.52 -23.00
CA THR A 30 7.24 -5.21 -23.40
C THR A 30 6.93 -6.60 -23.96
N ASP A 31 7.88 -7.20 -24.67
CA ASP A 31 7.70 -8.55 -25.24
C ASP A 31 7.62 -9.65 -24.17
N ARG A 32 8.25 -9.42 -23.01
CA ARG A 32 8.27 -10.35 -21.87
C ARG A 32 7.82 -9.67 -20.59
N GLU A 33 7.20 -10.44 -19.70
CA GLU A 33 6.83 -10.00 -18.36
C GLU A 33 8.10 -9.75 -17.52
N ARG A 34 8.04 -8.74 -16.64
CA ARG A 34 9.11 -8.38 -15.72
C ARG A 34 8.64 -8.55 -14.29
N LEU A 35 9.52 -9.05 -13.42
CA LEU A 35 9.27 -9.12 -11.99
C LEU A 35 9.24 -7.70 -11.40
N ILE A 36 8.17 -7.39 -10.70
CA ILE A 36 8.01 -6.22 -9.85
C ILE A 36 8.15 -6.68 -8.41
N VAL A 37 9.01 -5.98 -7.67
CA VAL A 37 9.24 -6.20 -6.23
C VAL A 37 8.90 -4.90 -5.53
N SER A 38 8.02 -4.95 -4.54
CA SER A 38 7.68 -3.79 -3.71
C SER A 38 7.57 -4.20 -2.25
N GLY A 39 7.97 -3.33 -1.33
CA GLY A 39 7.98 -3.63 0.09
C GLY A 39 8.95 -2.73 0.83
N MET A 40 9.00 -2.87 2.14
CA MET A 40 9.87 -2.10 3.02
C MET A 40 10.38 -2.98 4.15
N ILE A 41 11.64 -2.76 4.52
CA ILE A 41 12.30 -3.38 5.67
C ILE A 41 12.67 -2.24 6.61
N THR A 42 12.47 -2.45 7.91
CA THR A 42 12.74 -1.44 8.94
C THR A 42 13.56 -2.04 10.08
N ASP A 43 13.94 -1.19 11.02
CA ASP A 43 14.62 -1.54 12.28
C ASP A 43 13.65 -1.89 13.42
N LEU A 44 12.36 -2.06 13.11
CA LEU A 44 11.37 -2.53 14.06
C LEU A 44 11.23 -4.05 13.99
N ALA A 45 10.86 -4.66 15.11
CA ALA A 45 10.43 -6.05 15.10
C ALA A 45 9.20 -6.18 14.18
N GLY A 46 9.33 -6.98 13.11
CA GLY A 46 8.35 -7.12 12.03
C GLY A 46 6.92 -7.53 12.46
N PRO A 47 6.04 -7.84 11.50
CA PRO A 47 6.36 -8.42 10.19
C PRO A 47 6.82 -7.42 9.12
N HIS A 48 7.81 -7.81 8.31
CA HIS A 48 8.15 -7.13 7.07
C HIS A 48 7.54 -7.87 5.88
N THR A 49 6.95 -7.13 4.95
CA THR A 49 6.21 -7.71 3.82
C THR A 49 6.80 -7.24 2.49
N VAL A 50 6.96 -8.17 1.57
CA VAL A 50 7.36 -7.94 0.18
C VAL A 50 6.29 -8.51 -0.74
N PHE A 51 5.87 -7.71 -1.70
CA PHE A 51 4.93 -8.08 -2.75
C PHE A 51 5.68 -8.34 -4.05
N LEU A 52 5.42 -9.51 -4.64
CA LEU A 52 5.95 -9.94 -5.92
C LEU A 52 4.84 -10.03 -6.96
N SER A 53 5.00 -9.33 -8.07
CA SER A 53 4.07 -9.40 -9.20
C SER A 53 4.79 -9.34 -10.55
N GLU A 54 4.10 -9.66 -11.63
CA GLU A 54 4.63 -9.57 -13.00
C GLU A 54 3.89 -8.52 -13.83
N THR A 55 4.66 -7.69 -14.56
CA THR A 55 4.12 -6.71 -15.51
C THR A 55 3.32 -7.38 -16.63
N THR A 56 2.41 -6.63 -17.26
CA THR A 56 1.81 -7.07 -18.54
C THR A 56 2.86 -7.14 -19.66
N SER A 57 2.59 -7.95 -20.69
CA SER A 57 3.46 -8.11 -21.87
C SER A 57 2.66 -8.49 -23.11
N ASN A 58 3.26 -8.33 -24.29
CA ASN A 58 2.66 -8.75 -25.57
C ASN A 58 2.51 -10.28 -25.66
N ALA A 59 3.38 -11.04 -25.01
CA ALA A 59 3.34 -12.50 -24.97
C ALA A 59 2.44 -13.06 -23.85
N ARG A 60 1.71 -12.19 -23.13
CA ARG A 60 0.90 -12.60 -21.98
C ARG A 60 -0.23 -13.54 -22.41
N GLN A 61 -0.21 -14.75 -21.87
CA GLN A 61 -1.29 -15.72 -22.09
C GLN A 61 -2.53 -15.34 -21.26
N PRO A 62 -3.75 -15.53 -21.81
CA PRO A 62 -4.99 -15.35 -21.05
C PRO A 62 -5.00 -16.22 -19.80
N LEU A 63 -5.49 -15.68 -18.69
CA LEU A 63 -5.72 -16.46 -17.46
C LEU A 63 -7.13 -17.03 -17.46
N LEU A 64 -7.26 -18.23 -16.92
CA LEU A 64 -8.55 -18.81 -16.58
C LEU A 64 -9.14 -18.00 -15.41
N ALA A 65 -10.16 -17.20 -15.69
CA ALA A 65 -10.83 -16.35 -14.71
C ALA A 65 -12.00 -17.04 -14.01
N ASP A 66 -12.62 -18.00 -14.69
CA ASP A 66 -13.70 -18.83 -14.19
C ASP A 66 -13.45 -20.27 -14.62
N GLU A 67 -13.09 -21.13 -13.66
CA GLU A 67 -12.79 -22.55 -13.94
C GLU A 67 -14.04 -23.33 -14.38
N GLU A 68 -15.20 -23.03 -13.77
CA GLU A 68 -16.47 -23.74 -14.04
C GLU A 68 -16.97 -23.43 -15.46
N ARG A 69 -16.89 -22.16 -15.85
CA ARG A 69 -17.33 -21.69 -17.17
C ARG A 69 -16.23 -21.70 -18.23
N LYS A 70 -14.99 -22.05 -17.85
CA LYS A 70 -13.80 -22.00 -18.69
C LYS A 70 -13.59 -20.64 -19.38
N ILE A 71 -13.87 -19.55 -18.66
CA ILE A 71 -13.72 -18.21 -19.21
C ILE A 71 -12.28 -17.77 -19.06
N TYR A 72 -11.66 -17.45 -20.17
CA TYR A 72 -10.32 -16.86 -20.20
C TYR A 72 -10.42 -15.35 -20.32
N THR A 73 -9.69 -14.64 -19.46
CA THR A 73 -9.59 -13.18 -19.54
C THR A 73 -8.15 -12.77 -19.81
N LEU A 74 -8.00 -11.81 -20.73
CA LEU A 74 -6.77 -11.07 -20.88
C LEU A 74 -6.99 -9.73 -20.20
N ASN A 75 -6.42 -9.58 -19.00
CA ASN A 75 -6.37 -8.30 -18.30
C ASN A 75 -4.92 -7.84 -18.12
N ASP A 76 -4.75 -6.53 -17.98
CA ASP A 76 -3.45 -5.89 -17.78
C ASP A 76 -3.09 -5.71 -16.30
N LEU A 77 -3.86 -6.31 -15.40
CA LEU A 77 -3.55 -6.25 -13.97
C LEU A 77 -2.22 -6.96 -13.69
N PRO A 78 -1.39 -6.44 -12.76
CA PRO A 78 -0.22 -7.17 -12.28
C PRO A 78 -0.64 -8.53 -11.72
N ARG A 79 0.07 -9.58 -12.12
CA ARG A 79 -0.22 -10.95 -11.66
C ARG A 79 0.66 -11.28 -10.46
N PRO A 80 0.11 -11.80 -9.35
CA PRO A 80 0.92 -12.18 -8.21
C PRO A 80 1.85 -13.34 -8.58
N VAL A 81 3.11 -13.27 -8.13
CA VAL A 81 4.09 -14.34 -8.31
C VAL A 81 4.02 -15.28 -7.11
N GLN A 82 3.68 -16.55 -7.35
CA GLN A 82 3.51 -17.56 -6.32
C GLN A 82 4.69 -18.54 -6.28
N GLY A 83 4.94 -19.15 -5.11
CA GLY A 83 5.95 -20.18 -4.92
C GLY A 83 7.39 -19.70 -5.13
N ALA A 84 7.66 -18.41 -4.96
CA ALA A 84 9.00 -17.87 -5.03
C ALA A 84 9.79 -18.16 -3.74
N SER A 85 11.10 -18.36 -3.86
CA SER A 85 12.00 -18.33 -2.70
C SER A 85 12.56 -16.93 -2.55
N VAL A 86 12.29 -16.27 -1.42
CA VAL A 86 12.68 -14.89 -1.16
C VAL A 86 13.50 -14.84 0.12
N ALA A 87 14.70 -14.29 0.06
CA ALA A 87 15.61 -14.19 1.19
C ALA A 87 16.21 -12.78 1.31
N LEU A 88 16.35 -12.33 2.56
CA LEU A 88 17.04 -11.11 2.93
C LEU A 88 18.49 -11.41 3.31
N PHE A 89 19.41 -10.60 2.78
CA PHE A 89 20.83 -10.65 3.11
C PHE A 89 21.31 -9.27 3.57
N SER A 90 22.23 -9.27 4.54
CA SER A 90 23.11 -8.16 4.88
C SER A 90 24.47 -8.37 4.22
N GLU A 91 25.10 -7.31 3.73
CA GLU A 91 26.46 -7.41 3.19
C GLU A 91 27.51 -7.66 4.28
N GLU A 92 27.21 -7.24 5.51
CA GLU A 92 28.10 -7.33 6.67
C GLU A 92 27.99 -8.68 7.38
N THR A 93 26.76 -9.20 7.53
CA THR A 93 26.49 -10.42 8.33
C THR A 93 26.00 -11.61 7.51
N GLY A 94 25.67 -11.41 6.24
CA GLY A 94 25.20 -12.46 5.34
C GLY A 94 23.71 -12.74 5.49
N PHE A 95 23.32 -14.01 5.58
CA PHE A 95 21.91 -14.41 5.57
C PHE A 95 21.15 -13.92 6.80
N VAL A 96 20.04 -13.19 6.58
CA VAL A 96 19.20 -12.63 7.66
C VAL A 96 17.96 -13.50 7.89
N GLY A 97 17.27 -13.89 6.81
CA GLY A 97 16.06 -14.69 6.91
C GLY A 97 15.34 -14.89 5.59
N ASN A 98 14.39 -15.84 5.60
CA ASN A 98 13.51 -16.13 4.47
C ASN A 98 12.16 -15.48 4.69
N TYR A 99 11.57 -14.97 3.61
CA TYR A 99 10.16 -14.63 3.59
C TYR A 99 9.34 -15.86 3.22
N PHE A 100 8.15 -15.96 3.79
CA PHE A 100 7.19 -17.01 3.51
C PHE A 100 5.94 -16.43 2.85
N GLU A 101 5.45 -17.09 1.80
CA GLU A 101 4.23 -16.69 1.12
C GLU A 101 3.02 -16.87 2.05
N ILE A 102 2.30 -15.79 2.31
CA ILE A 102 1.08 -15.80 3.15
C ILE A 102 -0.20 -15.68 2.32
N LYS A 103 -0.10 -15.04 1.14
CA LYS A 103 -1.13 -14.94 0.11
C LYS A 103 -0.45 -14.89 -1.26
N PRO A 104 -1.16 -15.17 -2.37
CA PRO A 104 -0.58 -15.08 -3.69
C PRO A 104 0.18 -13.77 -3.91
N GLY A 105 1.51 -13.86 -4.10
CA GLY A 105 2.36 -12.70 -4.34
C GLY A 105 2.72 -11.88 -3.10
N GLU A 106 2.30 -12.25 -1.90
CA GLU A 106 2.58 -11.56 -0.63
C GLU A 106 3.45 -12.45 0.27
N TYR A 107 4.67 -12.00 0.54
CA TYR A 107 5.69 -12.74 1.27
C TYR A 107 6.07 -12.00 2.54
N GLN A 108 6.13 -12.70 3.67
CA GLN A 108 6.32 -12.11 5.00
C GLN A 108 7.55 -12.67 5.72
N LEU A 109 8.35 -11.78 6.30
CA LEU A 109 9.47 -12.10 7.18
C LEU A 109 9.11 -11.69 8.62
N ASN A 110 9.09 -12.67 9.52
CA ASN A 110 8.67 -12.49 10.91
C ASN A 110 9.86 -12.44 11.88
N GLY A 111 9.78 -11.55 12.88
CA GLY A 111 10.69 -11.53 14.03
C GLY A 111 12.15 -11.20 13.71
N ARG A 112 12.44 -10.66 12.53
CA ARG A 112 13.76 -10.15 12.16
C ARG A 112 13.71 -8.63 12.18
N VAL A 113 14.86 -8.03 12.49
CA VAL A 113 15.07 -6.60 12.59
C VAL A 113 16.30 -6.26 11.74
N ALA A 114 16.20 -5.25 10.89
CA ALA A 114 17.37 -4.72 10.22
C ALA A 114 18.08 -3.71 11.12
N PHE A 115 19.40 -3.76 11.15
CA PHE A 115 20.21 -2.85 11.95
C PHE A 115 20.56 -1.58 11.16
N PRO A 116 20.41 -0.38 11.76
CA PRO A 116 20.92 0.86 11.21
C PRO A 116 22.41 0.78 10.84
N GLY A 117 22.81 1.44 9.75
CA GLY A 117 24.18 1.47 9.27
C GLY A 117 24.63 0.23 8.47
N GLN A 118 23.80 -0.81 8.35
CA GLN A 118 24.07 -2.00 7.53
C GLN A 118 23.40 -1.94 6.16
N ARG A 119 23.97 -2.65 5.19
CA ARG A 119 23.48 -2.73 3.81
C ARG A 119 22.74 -4.04 3.55
N TYR A 120 21.55 -3.93 2.97
CA TYR A 120 20.68 -5.08 2.72
C TYR A 120 20.31 -5.22 1.25
N PHE A 121 20.13 -6.46 0.80
CA PHE A 121 19.56 -6.78 -0.50
C PHE A 121 18.66 -8.02 -0.44
N LEU A 122 17.71 -8.09 -1.37
CA LEU A 122 16.86 -9.25 -1.58
C LEU A 122 17.45 -10.17 -2.64
N GLN A 123 17.34 -11.47 -2.40
CA GLN A 123 17.57 -12.51 -3.40
C GLN A 123 16.27 -13.29 -3.60
N ILE A 124 15.84 -13.40 -4.86
CA ILE A 124 14.56 -13.98 -5.23
C ILE A 124 14.77 -15.03 -6.30
N PHE A 125 14.23 -16.22 -6.10
CA PHE A 125 14.18 -17.29 -7.09
C PHE A 125 12.73 -17.60 -7.47
N VAL A 126 12.45 -17.59 -8.78
CA VAL A 126 11.14 -17.91 -9.35
C VAL A 126 11.33 -18.94 -10.45
N GLY A 127 11.02 -20.21 -10.16
CA GLY A 127 11.37 -21.32 -11.04
C GLY A 127 12.88 -21.35 -11.34
N ASN A 128 13.26 -21.20 -12.61
CA ASN A 128 14.66 -21.20 -13.05
C ASN A 128 15.29 -19.80 -13.13
N ARG A 129 14.57 -18.75 -12.70
CA ARG A 129 15.04 -17.36 -12.78
C ARG A 129 15.51 -16.89 -11.40
N SER A 130 16.66 -16.24 -11.35
CA SER A 130 17.21 -15.61 -10.14
C SER A 130 17.25 -14.10 -10.32
N TYR A 131 16.81 -13.38 -9.30
CA TYR A 131 16.81 -11.92 -9.23
C TYR A 131 17.52 -11.47 -7.96
N ARG A 132 18.20 -10.32 -8.05
CA ARG A 132 18.86 -9.69 -6.91
C ARG A 132 18.59 -8.20 -6.96
N SER A 133 18.15 -7.62 -5.84
CA SER A 133 18.00 -6.16 -5.74
C SER A 133 19.37 -5.49 -5.66
N THR A 134 19.42 -4.20 -5.95
CA THR A 134 20.56 -3.40 -5.50
C THR A 134 20.60 -3.37 -3.97
N SER A 135 21.81 -3.21 -3.45
CA SER A 135 22.04 -3.07 -2.02
C SER A 135 21.65 -1.68 -1.53
N GLN A 136 20.95 -1.61 -0.41
CA GLN A 136 20.48 -0.36 0.20
C GLN A 136 20.95 -0.25 1.65
N LEU A 137 21.39 0.93 2.06
CA LEU A 137 21.81 1.22 3.42
C LEU A 137 20.59 1.47 4.30
N MET A 138 20.48 0.76 5.42
CA MET A 138 19.51 1.08 6.47
C MET A 138 19.93 2.41 7.10
N PRO A 139 19.12 3.48 7.02
CA PRO A 139 19.46 4.77 7.59
C PRO A 139 19.77 4.65 9.08
N GLU A 140 20.71 5.46 9.56
CA GLU A 140 20.91 5.63 10.99
C GLU A 140 19.68 6.31 11.60
N SER A 141 19.28 5.88 12.80
CA SER A 141 18.26 6.63 13.55
C SER A 141 18.88 7.96 13.96
N ILE A 142 18.43 9.02 13.33
CA ILE A 142 18.94 10.37 13.54
C ILE A 142 18.21 11.09 14.69
N GLY A 143 17.24 10.46 15.35
CA GLY A 143 16.47 11.09 16.41
C GLY A 143 15.80 10.09 17.33
N SER A 144 15.32 10.60 18.46
CA SER A 144 14.50 9.81 19.40
C SER A 144 13.30 10.61 19.83
N ASP A 145 12.16 9.94 19.88
CA ASP A 145 10.86 10.55 20.12
C ASP A 145 10.30 9.95 21.41
N ALA A 146 9.84 10.80 22.32
CA ALA A 146 9.06 10.36 23.48
C ALA A 146 7.65 10.94 23.39
N LEU A 147 6.65 10.07 23.42
CA LEU A 147 5.25 10.46 23.48
C LEU A 147 4.75 10.37 24.92
N SER A 148 4.04 11.41 25.35
CA SER A 148 3.29 11.40 26.61
C SER A 148 1.91 12.03 26.40
N PHE A 149 0.97 11.75 27.29
CA PHE A 149 -0.37 12.33 27.21
C PHE A 149 -0.93 12.62 28.60
N GLU A 150 -1.82 13.60 28.66
CA GLU A 150 -2.63 13.87 29.84
C GLU A 150 -4.09 14.16 29.47
N PHE A 151 -5.00 13.86 30.39
CA PHE A 151 -6.40 14.27 30.29
C PHE A 151 -6.61 15.50 31.18
N THR A 152 -7.07 16.59 30.60
CA THR A 152 -7.25 17.87 31.30
C THR A 152 -8.52 18.56 30.85
N GLN A 153 -9.02 19.48 31.67
CA GLN A 153 -10.09 20.39 31.27
C GLN A 153 -9.46 21.67 30.74
N THR A 154 -9.68 21.94 29.46
CA THR A 154 -9.13 23.12 28.80
C THR A 154 -10.19 23.88 28.03
N ARG A 155 -9.88 25.12 27.70
CA ARG A 155 -10.75 25.98 26.90
C ARG A 155 -10.37 25.84 25.44
N VAL A 156 -11.25 25.26 24.63
CA VAL A 156 -11.07 25.19 23.17
C VAL A 156 -11.93 26.28 22.52
N GLY A 157 -11.27 27.34 22.03
CA GLY A 157 -11.93 28.49 21.42
C GLY A 157 -12.87 29.23 22.41
N ASN A 158 -14.13 29.37 22.01
CA ASN A 158 -15.14 30.06 22.83
C ASN A 158 -15.89 29.16 23.81
N ASN A 159 -15.64 27.85 23.81
CA ASN A 159 -16.36 26.92 24.70
C ASN A 159 -15.67 26.87 26.07
N PRO A 160 -16.34 27.26 27.17
CA PRO A 160 -15.76 27.12 28.50
C PRO A 160 -15.69 25.63 28.88
N GLU A 161 -14.47 25.17 29.17
CA GLU A 161 -14.13 23.85 29.74
C GLU A 161 -14.66 22.64 28.97
N VAL A 162 -13.80 22.08 28.13
CA VAL A 162 -13.99 20.76 27.51
C VAL A 162 -12.93 19.79 28.05
N ASP A 163 -13.34 18.55 28.29
CA ASP A 163 -12.39 17.46 28.54
C ASP A 163 -11.54 17.26 27.28
N ALA A 164 -10.23 17.31 27.42
CA ALA A 164 -9.28 17.19 26.33
C ALA A 164 -8.19 16.17 26.67
N ALA A 165 -7.79 15.39 25.67
CA ALA A 165 -6.55 14.64 25.69
C ALA A 165 -5.46 15.51 25.05
N VAL A 166 -4.44 15.86 25.82
CA VAL A 166 -3.27 16.60 25.33
C VAL A 166 -2.16 15.60 25.11
N ILE A 167 -1.63 15.54 23.89
CA ILE A 167 -0.53 14.66 23.50
C ILE A 167 0.73 15.52 23.36
N TYR A 168 1.79 15.14 24.05
CA TYR A 168 3.11 15.75 23.95
C TYR A 168 4.04 14.82 23.16
N SER A 169 4.91 15.42 22.35
CA SER A 169 5.98 14.72 21.66
C SER A 169 7.28 15.47 21.90
N ASP A 170 8.20 14.85 22.64
CA ASP A 170 9.57 15.33 22.80
C ASP A 170 10.43 14.70 21.72
N VAL A 171 10.85 15.50 20.74
CA VAL A 171 11.68 15.03 19.62
C VAL A 171 13.09 15.58 19.80
N THR A 172 14.05 14.68 19.95
CA THR A 172 15.47 15.05 19.92
C THR A 172 15.97 14.95 18.48
N LEU A 173 16.39 16.10 17.94
CA LEU A 173 16.91 16.21 16.59
C LEU A 173 18.41 15.90 16.57
N PRO A 174 18.94 15.36 15.46
CA PRO A 174 20.38 15.12 15.33
C PRO A 174 21.13 16.46 15.31
N ASP A 175 22.33 16.49 15.89
CA ASP A 175 23.30 17.54 15.59
C ASP A 175 23.81 17.32 14.15
N SER A 176 23.17 18.00 13.19
CA SER A 176 23.49 17.94 11.77
C SER A 176 23.66 19.35 11.19
N ASN A 177 24.59 19.48 10.25
CA ASN A 177 24.76 20.69 9.44
C ASN A 177 23.85 20.70 8.21
N GLU A 178 23.01 19.68 8.02
CA GLU A 178 22.05 19.58 6.92
C GLU A 178 20.66 20.05 7.35
N ASP A 179 19.94 20.70 6.43
CA ASP A 179 18.55 21.08 6.64
C ASP A 179 17.66 19.82 6.72
N PHE A 180 16.86 19.70 7.77
CA PHE A 180 15.85 18.65 7.89
C PHE A 180 14.45 19.25 7.96
N TYR A 181 13.48 18.50 7.43
CA TYR A 181 12.07 18.87 7.44
C TYR A 181 11.31 17.92 8.37
N LEU A 182 10.61 18.49 9.35
CA LEU A 182 9.71 17.73 10.21
C LEU A 182 8.30 17.75 9.64
N ARG A 183 7.71 16.56 9.49
CA ARG A 183 6.29 16.41 9.14
C ARG A 183 5.57 15.72 10.28
N TRP A 184 4.63 16.44 10.87
CA TRP A 184 3.72 15.91 11.87
C TRP A 184 2.46 15.39 11.19
N MET A 185 2.02 14.20 11.58
CA MET A 185 0.74 13.63 11.18
C MET A 185 0.06 13.11 12.44
N VAL A 186 -1.19 13.51 12.64
CA VAL A 186 -2.06 12.99 13.69
C VAL A 186 -3.16 12.20 13.00
N ASP A 187 -3.31 10.94 13.39
CA ASP A 187 -4.44 10.09 12.96
C ASP A 187 -5.36 9.87 14.16
N GLU A 188 -6.64 10.18 14.00
CA GLU A 188 -7.63 10.14 15.05
C GLU A 188 -8.67 9.06 14.74
N ALA A 189 -8.78 8.05 15.61
CA ALA A 189 -9.81 7.03 15.53
C ALA A 189 -10.83 7.25 16.66
N PHE A 190 -12.05 7.63 16.30
CA PHE A 190 -13.14 7.77 17.26
C PHE A 190 -13.96 6.48 17.33
N TYR A 191 -13.98 5.84 18.50
CA TYR A 191 -14.90 4.75 18.78
C TYR A 191 -16.16 5.29 19.47
N TRP A 192 -17.26 5.35 18.72
CA TRP A 192 -18.56 5.67 19.28
C TRP A 192 -19.14 4.41 19.92
N GLN A 193 -18.93 4.26 21.23
CA GLN A 193 -19.68 3.27 22.00
C GLN A 193 -21.10 3.80 22.12
N LEU A 194 -22.02 3.28 21.29
CA LEU A 194 -23.46 3.53 21.46
C LEU A 194 -23.83 2.96 22.82
N THR A 195 -23.78 3.80 23.86
CA THR A 195 -24.40 3.49 25.13
C THR A 195 -25.88 3.33 24.83
N PHE A 196 -26.33 2.09 24.91
CA PHE A 196 -27.71 1.69 24.69
C PHE A 196 -28.54 2.41 25.75
N PHE A 197 -29.08 3.58 25.42
CA PHE A 197 -30.13 4.17 26.24
C PHE A 197 -31.29 3.18 26.18
N PRO A 198 -31.75 2.59 27.31
CA PRO A 198 -32.99 1.85 27.30
C PRO A 198 -34.07 2.84 26.87
N ASN A 199 -34.57 2.67 25.66
CA ASN A 199 -35.63 3.49 25.08
C ASN A 199 -36.85 3.38 26.00
N PRO A 200 -37.36 4.47 26.60
CA PRO A 200 -38.55 4.42 27.44
C PRO A 200 -39.79 4.71 26.60
N PHE A 201 -40.00 4.01 25.48
CA PHE A 201 -41.28 3.99 24.74
C PHE A 201 -41.46 2.65 24.03
#